data_AF-A0A9P0C9D2-F1
#
_entry.id   AF-A0A9P0C9D2-F1
#
_cell.length_a   1.000
_cell.length_b   1.000
_cell.length_c   1.000
_cell.angle_alpha   90.00
_cell.angle_beta   90.00
_cell.angle_gamma   90.00
#
_symmetry.space_group_name_H-M   'P 1'
#
loop_
_entity.id
_entity.type
_entity.pdbx_description
1 polymer ?
#
loop_
_entity_poly.entity_id
_entity_poly.type
_entity_poly.pdbx_seq_one_letter_code
_entity_poly.pdbx_strand_id
1 'polypeptide(L)'
;MCSRVYIVYLLLLIIIQIAIDDVDGDCSLSLLEDFSQPSPVFLKDGRTLAPNSDGAFLFRRSDTLLVACPGDRRHILLDNKTSGYSELEAHCIINDTFRVERWIGKFKSIKCNTQPWFTTEDTQDRCYGNHILYRVGYKLRNKFITLYQACFDDAVMATLYVTHELNPANKHLQPGQRPNFVEGNLFGKVRMSELYKVKKQAERLNNVLGANMSNIYLSKKQFLSRGHLAPRADFLLRAEQQASFHYVNTAPQWMLGNAGDWAALEEALRRRIQKLGRPVTVYTGTHKVMTLADTRGRMKPIYLDEDVNNNGVVPVPLYFYKVNI
;
A
#
# COMPACT_ATOMS: atom_id res chain seq x y z
N MET A 1 55.07 -39.88 -4.52
CA MET A 1 53.95 -39.62 -5.47
C MET A 1 52.56 -39.59 -4.80
N CYS A 2 52.42 -39.13 -3.53
CA CYS A 2 51.11 -39.15 -2.85
C CYS A 2 50.55 -37.77 -2.47
N SER A 3 51.32 -36.67 -2.59
CA SER A 3 50.92 -35.35 -2.10
C SER A 3 50.29 -34.42 -3.14
N ARG A 4 50.44 -34.71 -4.44
CA ARG A 4 49.89 -33.86 -5.53
C ARG A 4 48.43 -34.18 -5.88
N VAL A 5 47.94 -35.37 -5.54
CA VAL A 5 46.57 -35.80 -5.87
C VAL A 5 45.53 -35.22 -4.90
N TYR A 6 45.89 -35.03 -3.63
CA TYR A 6 44.99 -34.48 -2.61
C TYR A 6 44.69 -32.99 -2.79
N ILE A 7 45.63 -32.19 -3.31
CA ILE A 7 45.42 -30.75 -3.54
C ILE A 7 44.45 -30.51 -4.70
N VAL A 8 44.47 -31.36 -5.72
CA VAL A 8 43.55 -31.27 -6.86
C VAL A 8 42.11 -31.65 -6.44
N TYR A 9 41.95 -32.64 -5.58
CA TYR A 9 40.63 -33.01 -5.02
C TYR A 9 40.07 -31.95 -4.07
N LEU A 10 40.91 -31.29 -3.26
CA LEU A 10 40.47 -30.21 -2.39
C LEU A 10 40.03 -28.96 -3.18
N LEU A 11 40.72 -28.64 -4.27
CA LEU A 11 40.35 -27.54 -5.17
C LEU A 11 39.07 -27.84 -5.97
N LEU A 12 38.85 -29.09 -6.38
CA LEU A 12 37.60 -29.52 -7.04
C LEU A 12 36.39 -29.48 -6.08
N LEU A 13 36.58 -29.84 -4.81
CA LEU A 13 35.54 -29.72 -3.79
C LEU A 13 35.25 -28.25 -3.45
N ILE A 14 36.25 -27.37 -3.43
CA ILE A 14 36.05 -25.93 -3.19
C ILE A 14 35.35 -25.25 -4.37
N ILE A 15 35.58 -25.68 -5.61
CA ILE A 15 34.86 -25.14 -6.79
C ILE A 15 33.38 -25.56 -6.80
N ILE A 16 33.04 -26.72 -6.23
CA ILE A 16 31.63 -27.18 -6.12
C ILE A 16 30.88 -26.44 -5.00
N GLN A 17 31.57 -25.90 -4.00
CA GLN A 17 30.95 -25.14 -2.90
C GLN A 17 30.69 -23.64 -3.22
N ILE A 18 31.09 -23.14 -4.40
CA ILE A 18 30.81 -21.76 -4.84
C ILE A 18 29.89 -21.76 -6.08
N ALA A 19 29.07 -22.80 -6.26
CA ALA A 19 27.78 -22.60 -6.89
C ALA A 19 26.93 -21.81 -5.89
N ILE A 20 27.05 -20.48 -5.95
CA ILE A 20 26.00 -19.60 -5.46
C ILE A 20 24.73 -20.14 -6.09
N ASP A 21 23.74 -20.52 -5.28
CA ASP A 21 22.39 -20.87 -5.71
C ASP A 21 21.76 -19.61 -6.34
N ASP A 22 22.24 -19.21 -7.52
CA ASP A 22 21.46 -18.40 -8.43
C ASP A 22 20.30 -19.31 -8.83
N VAL A 23 19.13 -19.03 -8.25
CA VAL A 23 17.87 -19.61 -8.72
C VAL A 23 17.70 -19.09 -10.14
N ASP A 24 18.23 -19.81 -11.12
CA ASP A 24 18.03 -19.51 -12.53
C ASP A 24 16.57 -19.82 -12.84
N GLY A 25 15.73 -18.79 -12.76
CA GLY A 25 14.30 -18.89 -13.03
C GLY A 25 14.10 -19.00 -14.53
N ASP A 26 13.48 -20.09 -14.99
CA ASP A 26 13.08 -20.22 -16.39
C ASP A 26 12.28 -18.99 -16.85
N CYS A 27 11.46 -18.40 -15.98
CA CYS A 27 10.90 -17.07 -16.21
C CYS A 27 11.48 -16.03 -15.24
N SER A 28 11.81 -14.87 -15.80
CA SER A 28 12.30 -13.69 -15.07
C SER A 28 11.56 -12.46 -15.57
N LEU A 29 10.85 -11.78 -14.67
CA LEU A 29 10.08 -10.58 -14.99
C LEU A 29 10.69 -9.33 -14.34
N SER A 30 10.71 -8.25 -15.11
CA SER A 30 11.08 -6.91 -14.67
C SER A 30 9.84 -6.12 -14.25
N LEU A 31 9.87 -5.54 -13.05
CA LEU A 31 8.77 -4.69 -12.54
C LEU A 31 8.44 -3.52 -13.48
N LEU A 32 9.44 -3.00 -14.19
CA LEU A 32 9.30 -1.82 -15.05
C LEU A 32 8.79 -2.17 -16.46
N GLU A 33 9.09 -3.38 -16.94
CA GLU A 33 8.88 -3.73 -18.35
C GLU A 33 7.66 -4.64 -18.54
N ASP A 34 7.45 -5.59 -17.63
CA ASP A 34 6.51 -6.71 -17.84
C ASP A 34 5.16 -6.51 -17.17
N PHE A 35 5.03 -5.59 -16.23
CA PHE A 35 3.77 -5.35 -15.52
C PHE A 35 2.99 -4.20 -16.18
N SER A 36 1.94 -4.53 -16.91
CA SER A 36 1.10 -3.57 -17.62
C SER A 36 -0.05 -3.02 -16.77
N GLN A 37 -0.80 -2.06 -17.33
CA GLN A 37 -1.96 -1.41 -16.71
C GLN A 37 -3.23 -1.56 -17.58
N PRO A 38 -4.44 -1.66 -16.99
CA PRO A 38 -4.74 -1.79 -15.56
C PRO A 38 -4.17 -3.08 -14.95
N SER A 39 -3.39 -2.93 -13.88
CA SER A 39 -2.60 -4.03 -13.30
C SER A 39 -3.50 -4.99 -12.52
N PRO A 40 -3.43 -6.31 -12.79
CA PRO A 40 -4.04 -7.33 -11.94
C PRO A 40 -3.46 -7.39 -10.54
N VAL A 41 -4.17 -8.09 -9.65
CA VAL A 41 -3.63 -8.62 -8.39
C VAL A 41 -2.94 -9.93 -8.71
N PHE A 42 -1.64 -10.01 -8.42
CA PHE A 42 -0.83 -11.19 -8.69
C PHE A 42 -0.49 -11.91 -7.39
N LEU A 43 -0.76 -13.21 -7.32
CA LEU A 43 -0.44 -14.02 -6.15
C LEU A 43 0.41 -15.24 -6.50
N LYS A 44 1.44 -15.50 -5.71
CA LYS A 44 2.24 -16.73 -5.72
C LYS A 44 2.09 -17.41 -4.37
N ASP A 45 1.81 -18.71 -4.38
CA ASP A 45 1.63 -19.53 -3.15
C ASP A 45 0.64 -18.91 -2.15
N GLY A 46 -0.41 -18.29 -2.69
CA GLY A 46 -1.47 -17.66 -1.92
C GLY A 46 -1.17 -16.26 -1.38
N ARG A 47 0.07 -15.77 -1.48
CA ARG A 47 0.53 -14.45 -1.01
C ARG A 47 0.69 -13.47 -2.17
N THR A 48 0.76 -12.17 -1.87
CA THR A 48 1.08 -11.15 -2.89
C THR A 48 2.44 -11.44 -3.52
N LEU A 49 2.51 -11.25 -4.84
CA LEU A 49 3.72 -11.50 -5.60
C LEU A 49 4.83 -10.53 -5.16
N ALA A 50 5.97 -11.08 -4.73
CA ALA A 50 7.15 -10.34 -4.33
C ALA A 50 8.36 -10.73 -5.20
N PRO A 51 9.29 -9.80 -5.50
CA PRO A 51 10.50 -10.11 -6.23
C PRO A 51 11.59 -10.66 -5.29
N ASN A 52 12.70 -11.10 -5.87
CA ASN A 52 13.93 -11.43 -5.16
C ASN A 52 14.66 -10.15 -4.67
N SER A 53 15.83 -10.33 -4.05
CA SER A 53 16.69 -9.24 -3.56
C SER A 53 17.13 -8.24 -4.64
N ASP A 54 17.23 -8.68 -5.90
CA ASP A 54 17.63 -7.86 -7.03
C ASP A 54 16.45 -7.15 -7.72
N GLY A 55 15.22 -7.38 -7.24
CA GLY A 55 14.02 -6.77 -7.77
C GLY A 55 13.41 -7.50 -8.97
N ALA A 56 13.90 -8.70 -9.31
CA ALA A 56 13.35 -9.56 -10.36
C ALA A 56 12.30 -10.54 -9.80
N PHE A 57 11.26 -10.84 -10.56
CA PHE A 57 10.30 -11.89 -10.20
C PHE A 57 10.66 -13.17 -10.93
N LEU A 58 11.12 -14.17 -10.16
CA LEU A 58 11.65 -15.42 -10.68
C LEU A 58 10.64 -16.56 -10.51
N PHE A 59 10.50 -17.36 -11.57
CA PHE A 59 9.64 -18.53 -11.60
C PHE A 59 10.37 -19.68 -12.28
N ARG A 60 10.21 -20.89 -11.76
CA ARG A 60 10.63 -22.11 -12.45
C ARG A 60 9.62 -22.49 -13.50
N ARG A 61 10.02 -23.29 -14.48
CA ARG A 61 9.11 -23.81 -15.50
C ARG A 61 7.92 -24.51 -14.84
N SER A 62 6.72 -24.18 -15.32
CA SER A 62 5.44 -24.66 -14.79
C SER A 62 5.02 -24.10 -13.43
N ASP A 63 5.82 -23.24 -12.78
CA ASP A 63 5.35 -22.46 -11.63
C ASP A 63 4.06 -21.72 -12.01
N THR A 64 3.13 -21.68 -11.06
CA THR A 64 1.84 -21.00 -11.20
C THR A 64 1.86 -19.64 -10.53
N LEU A 65 1.24 -18.67 -11.20
CA LEU A 65 0.89 -17.37 -10.65
C LEU A 65 -0.62 -17.16 -10.82
N LEU A 66 -1.33 -16.89 -9.73
CA LEU A 66 -2.73 -16.48 -9.82
C LEU A 66 -2.79 -15.01 -10.28
N VAL A 67 -3.55 -14.77 -11.34
CA VAL A 67 -3.89 -13.45 -11.85
C VAL A 67 -5.34 -13.18 -11.49
N ALA A 68 -5.61 -12.06 -10.82
CA ALA A 68 -6.96 -11.69 -10.39
C ALA A 68 -7.32 -10.24 -10.73
N CYS A 69 -8.55 -10.06 -11.22
CA CYS A 69 -9.22 -8.79 -11.48
C CYS A 69 -10.47 -8.68 -10.59
N PRO A 70 -10.32 -8.53 -9.27
CA PRO A 70 -11.44 -8.52 -8.32
C PRO A 70 -12.37 -7.31 -8.48
N GLY A 71 -13.65 -7.53 -8.22
CA GLY A 71 -14.74 -6.54 -8.29
C GLY A 71 -15.75 -6.84 -9.39
N ASP A 72 -16.89 -6.14 -9.36
CA ASP A 72 -17.97 -6.38 -10.32
C ASP A 72 -17.54 -6.06 -11.76
N ARG A 73 -17.95 -6.92 -12.72
CA ARG A 73 -17.66 -6.84 -14.17
C ARG A 73 -16.19 -6.60 -14.53
N ARG A 74 -15.29 -7.13 -13.71
CA ARG A 74 -13.84 -7.07 -13.93
C ARG A 74 -13.34 -8.42 -14.42
N HIS A 75 -12.66 -8.38 -15.56
CA HIS A 75 -12.20 -9.56 -16.26
C HIS A 75 -10.74 -9.40 -16.66
N ILE A 76 -10.04 -10.53 -16.73
CA ILE A 76 -8.68 -10.61 -17.25
C ILE A 76 -8.75 -10.47 -18.78
N LEU A 77 -7.92 -9.60 -19.31
CA LEU A 77 -7.64 -9.46 -20.73
C LEU A 77 -6.33 -10.16 -21.06
N LEU A 78 -6.33 -10.91 -22.16
CA LEU A 78 -5.16 -11.53 -22.78
C LEU A 78 -5.05 -10.97 -24.20
N ASP A 79 -3.97 -10.24 -24.51
CA ASP A 79 -3.82 -9.51 -25.79
C ASP A 79 -5.03 -8.63 -26.14
N ASN A 80 -5.54 -7.88 -25.16
CA ASN A 80 -6.74 -7.04 -25.27
C ASN A 80 -8.07 -7.79 -25.50
N LYS A 81 -8.06 -9.12 -25.52
CA LYS A 81 -9.29 -9.93 -25.61
C LYS A 81 -9.74 -10.34 -24.22
N THR A 82 -11.02 -10.17 -23.93
CA THR A 82 -11.57 -10.60 -22.64
C THR A 82 -11.57 -12.12 -22.53
N SER A 83 -11.09 -12.63 -21.40
CA SER A 83 -11.19 -14.04 -21.03
C SER A 83 -12.58 -14.40 -20.48
N GLY A 84 -13.36 -13.41 -20.03
CA GLY A 84 -14.60 -13.64 -19.28
C GLY A 84 -14.39 -14.01 -17.81
N TYR A 85 -13.17 -14.33 -17.38
CA TYR A 85 -12.86 -14.71 -16.00
C TYR A 85 -12.24 -13.57 -15.20
N SER A 86 -12.56 -13.50 -13.90
CA SER A 86 -11.94 -12.57 -12.96
C SER A 86 -10.68 -13.13 -12.32
N GLU A 87 -10.44 -14.44 -12.39
CA GLU A 87 -9.32 -15.15 -11.76
C GLU A 87 -8.86 -16.28 -12.69
N LEU A 88 -7.57 -16.34 -13.00
CA LEU A 88 -6.95 -17.38 -13.84
C LEU A 88 -5.53 -17.67 -13.35
N GLU A 89 -5.06 -18.89 -13.61
CA GLU A 89 -3.66 -19.26 -13.37
C GLU A 89 -2.83 -19.03 -14.63
N ALA A 90 -1.70 -18.33 -14.45
CA ALA A 90 -0.66 -18.19 -15.45
C ALA A 90 0.49 -19.12 -15.10
N HIS A 91 0.92 -19.94 -16.07
CA HIS A 91 2.03 -20.88 -15.90
C HIS A 91 3.27 -20.37 -16.61
N CYS A 92 4.40 -20.35 -15.91
CA CYS A 92 5.68 -20.01 -16.50
C CYS A 92 6.05 -21.03 -17.60
N ILE A 93 6.41 -20.54 -18.80
CA ILE A 93 7.01 -21.35 -19.86
C ILE A 93 8.53 -21.08 -19.92
N ILE A 94 8.91 -19.85 -20.26
CA ILE A 94 10.30 -19.37 -20.38
C ILE A 94 10.31 -17.83 -20.49
N ASN A 95 11.36 -17.18 -19.98
CA ASN A 95 11.59 -15.74 -19.94
C ASN A 95 10.38 -14.95 -19.39
N ASP A 96 9.69 -14.22 -20.26
CA ASP A 96 8.49 -13.43 -19.97
C ASP A 96 7.23 -14.09 -20.55
N THR A 97 7.31 -15.34 -21.00
CA THR A 97 6.23 -16.03 -21.72
C THR A 97 5.49 -16.98 -20.78
N PHE A 98 4.17 -16.79 -20.72
CA PHE A 98 3.26 -17.51 -19.84
C PHE A 98 2.12 -18.15 -20.63
N ARG A 99 1.66 -19.30 -20.13
CA ARG A 99 0.43 -19.95 -20.58
C ARG A 99 -0.71 -19.63 -19.62
N VAL A 100 -1.83 -19.14 -20.14
CA VAL A 100 -3.09 -18.96 -19.41
C VAL A 100 -4.16 -19.74 -20.16
N GLU A 101 -4.66 -20.83 -19.57
CA GLU A 101 -5.52 -21.80 -20.27
C GLU A 101 -4.88 -22.27 -21.61
N ARG A 102 -5.48 -21.90 -22.74
CA ARG A 102 -5.02 -22.17 -24.12
C ARG A 102 -4.20 -21.03 -24.73
N TRP A 103 -4.20 -19.86 -24.11
CA TRP A 103 -3.44 -18.70 -24.58
C TRP A 103 -1.98 -18.82 -24.13
N ILE A 104 -1.06 -18.47 -25.01
CA ILE A 104 0.38 -18.39 -24.74
C ILE A 104 0.84 -17.03 -25.25
N GLY A 105 1.48 -16.26 -24.38
CA GLY A 105 2.00 -14.95 -24.77
C GLY A 105 2.84 -14.31 -23.69
N LYS A 106 3.22 -13.06 -23.93
CA LYS A 106 4.05 -12.26 -23.04
C LYS A 106 3.28 -11.89 -21.77
N PHE A 107 3.92 -11.93 -20.61
CA PHE A 107 3.31 -11.60 -19.33
C PHE A 107 2.65 -10.22 -19.33
N LYS A 108 3.28 -9.24 -20.00
CA LYS A 108 2.78 -7.89 -20.22
C LYS A 108 1.41 -7.81 -20.89
N SER A 109 1.01 -8.83 -21.64
CA SER A 109 -0.32 -8.89 -22.28
C SER A 109 -1.44 -9.27 -21.31
N ILE A 110 -1.11 -9.76 -20.10
CA ILE A 110 -2.05 -10.11 -19.05
C ILE A 110 -2.39 -8.85 -18.24
N LYS A 111 -3.63 -8.38 -18.36
CA LYS A 111 -4.10 -7.19 -17.65
C LYS A 111 -5.55 -7.31 -17.24
N CYS A 112 -6.06 -6.36 -16.47
CA CYS A 112 -7.50 -6.24 -16.23
C CYS A 112 -8.14 -5.30 -17.24
N ASN A 113 -9.43 -5.51 -17.53
CA ASN A 113 -10.24 -4.59 -18.35
C ASN A 113 -10.41 -3.21 -17.68
N THR A 114 -10.42 -3.18 -16.35
CA THR A 114 -10.41 -1.96 -15.53
C THR A 114 -9.67 -2.23 -14.23
N GLN A 115 -9.37 -1.18 -13.47
CA GLN A 115 -8.65 -1.26 -12.20
C GLN A 115 -9.37 -2.22 -11.22
N PRO A 116 -8.67 -3.26 -10.70
CA PRO A 116 -9.15 -4.07 -9.58
C PRO A 116 -9.76 -3.25 -8.44
N TRP A 117 -10.90 -3.69 -7.91
CA TRP A 117 -11.59 -3.03 -6.81
C TRP A 117 -11.07 -3.54 -5.46
N PHE A 118 -10.40 -2.66 -4.72
CA PHE A 118 -10.03 -2.91 -3.34
C PHE A 118 -11.17 -2.49 -2.39
N THR A 119 -11.23 -3.07 -1.21
CA THR A 119 -12.26 -2.77 -0.21
C THR A 119 -11.75 -2.99 1.21
N THR A 120 -12.58 -2.65 2.18
CA THR A 120 -12.41 -2.91 3.60
C THR A 120 -13.31 -4.07 4.02
N GLU A 121 -12.82 -4.90 4.93
CA GLU A 121 -13.62 -5.96 5.57
C GLU A 121 -13.36 -5.95 7.07
N ASP A 122 -14.43 -6.02 7.85
CA ASP A 122 -14.35 -6.16 9.31
C ASP A 122 -13.78 -7.54 9.65
N THR A 123 -12.69 -7.57 10.40
CA THR A 123 -12.04 -8.83 10.80
C THR A 123 -12.81 -9.59 11.88
N GLN A 124 -13.82 -8.96 12.49
CA GLN A 124 -14.49 -9.37 13.74
C GLN A 124 -13.60 -9.26 14.98
N ASP A 125 -12.35 -8.84 14.82
CA ASP A 125 -11.43 -8.57 15.91
C ASP A 125 -11.49 -7.12 16.38
N ARG A 126 -11.04 -6.92 17.61
CA ARG A 126 -10.93 -5.60 18.23
C ARG A 126 -9.47 -5.21 18.37
N CYS A 127 -9.19 -3.92 18.21
CA CYS A 127 -7.88 -3.33 18.42
C CYS A 127 -7.86 -2.49 19.70
N TYR A 128 -6.76 -1.74 19.92
CA TYR A 128 -6.61 -0.83 21.06
C TYR A 128 -7.89 -0.01 21.29
N GLY A 129 -8.31 0.15 22.54
CA GLY A 129 -9.53 0.90 22.88
C GLY A 129 -10.85 0.19 22.54
N ASN A 130 -10.81 -1.11 22.22
CA ASN A 130 -11.97 -1.90 21.78
C ASN A 130 -12.60 -1.41 20.45
N HIS A 131 -11.80 -0.73 19.63
CA HIS A 131 -12.19 -0.28 18.30
C HIS A 131 -12.14 -1.42 17.28
N ILE A 132 -12.70 -1.21 16.08
CA ILE A 132 -12.83 -2.26 15.07
C ILE A 132 -11.53 -2.39 14.28
N LEU A 133 -11.03 -3.62 14.12
CA LEU A 133 -9.92 -3.89 13.23
C LEU A 133 -10.46 -4.24 11.84
N TYR A 134 -10.17 -3.40 10.85
CA TYR A 134 -10.48 -3.67 9.45
C TYR A 134 -9.26 -4.21 8.73
N ARG A 135 -9.45 -5.15 7.81
CA ARG A 135 -8.45 -5.50 6.80
C ARG A 135 -8.77 -4.79 5.49
N VAL A 136 -7.74 -4.31 4.81
CA VAL A 136 -7.87 -3.62 3.51
C VAL A 136 -7.11 -4.37 2.44
N GLY A 137 -7.72 -4.51 1.28
CA GLY A 137 -7.13 -5.22 0.15
C GLY A 137 -8.19 -5.72 -0.81
N TYR A 138 -8.03 -6.95 -1.28
CA TYR A 138 -8.79 -7.47 -2.43
C TYR A 138 -9.61 -8.70 -2.08
N LYS A 139 -10.92 -8.65 -2.39
CA LYS A 139 -11.82 -9.80 -2.26
C LYS A 139 -11.77 -10.64 -3.54
N LEU A 140 -11.20 -11.84 -3.44
CA LEU A 140 -11.23 -12.88 -4.47
C LEU A 140 -12.38 -13.84 -4.16
N ARG A 141 -12.62 -14.83 -5.03
CA ARG A 141 -13.73 -15.78 -4.93
C ARG A 141 -13.79 -16.50 -3.58
N ASN A 142 -12.65 -17.00 -3.11
CA ASN A 142 -12.57 -17.86 -1.92
C ASN A 142 -11.71 -17.29 -0.79
N LYS A 143 -11.16 -16.08 -0.94
CA LYS A 143 -10.29 -15.47 0.07
C LYS A 143 -10.24 -13.95 -0.05
N PHE A 144 -9.91 -13.31 1.06
CA PHE A 144 -9.53 -11.91 1.08
C PHE A 144 -8.01 -11.80 1.16
N ILE A 145 -7.42 -11.00 0.26
CA ILE A 145 -5.99 -10.68 0.28
C ILE A 145 -5.82 -9.36 1.02
N THR A 146 -5.31 -9.46 2.25
CA THR A 146 -4.98 -8.33 3.09
C THR A 146 -3.64 -7.73 2.65
N LEU A 147 -3.62 -6.41 2.44
CA LEU A 147 -2.42 -5.62 2.19
C LEU A 147 -1.97 -4.89 3.45
N TYR A 148 -2.94 -4.42 4.23
CA TYR A 148 -2.73 -3.79 5.52
C TYR A 148 -4.00 -3.89 6.37
N GLN A 149 -3.86 -3.72 7.68
CA GLN A 149 -4.99 -3.63 8.60
C GLN A 149 -5.05 -2.24 9.21
N ALA A 150 -6.25 -1.77 9.53
CA ALA A 150 -6.51 -0.45 10.09
C ALA A 150 -7.37 -0.60 11.36
N CYS A 151 -6.86 -0.11 12.48
CA CYS A 151 -7.63 0.05 13.71
C CYS A 151 -8.45 1.35 13.60
N PHE A 152 -9.77 1.23 13.50
CA PHE A 152 -10.65 2.34 13.15
C PHE A 152 -11.64 2.63 14.28
N ASP A 153 -11.65 3.88 14.71
CA ASP A 153 -12.63 4.46 15.61
C ASP A 153 -13.76 5.08 14.77
N ASP A 154 -14.91 4.40 14.77
CA ASP A 154 -16.10 4.79 14.02
C ASP A 154 -16.79 6.02 14.62
N ALA A 155 -16.69 6.22 15.94
CA ALA A 155 -17.32 7.34 16.64
C ALA A 155 -16.73 8.69 16.21
N VAL A 156 -15.43 8.74 15.93
CA VAL A 156 -14.75 9.95 15.44
C VAL A 156 -14.26 9.85 14.00
N MET A 157 -14.60 8.76 13.30
CA MET A 157 -14.20 8.50 11.91
C MET A 157 -12.68 8.62 11.68
N ALA A 158 -11.91 8.00 12.57
CA ALA A 158 -10.46 8.14 12.62
C ALA A 158 -9.76 6.79 12.64
N THR A 159 -8.67 6.68 11.87
CA THR A 159 -7.77 5.53 11.97
C THR A 159 -6.72 5.78 13.04
N LEU A 160 -6.72 4.95 14.08
CA LEU A 160 -5.78 5.07 15.20
C LEU A 160 -4.39 4.61 14.78
N TYR A 161 -4.32 3.49 14.07
CA TYR A 161 -3.11 3.01 13.41
C TYR A 161 -3.43 2.11 12.23
N VAL A 162 -2.48 2.03 11.31
CA VAL A 162 -2.41 1.02 10.26
C VAL A 162 -1.21 0.14 10.50
N THR A 163 -1.35 -1.15 10.24
CA THR A 163 -0.24 -2.11 10.20
C THR A 163 -0.10 -2.75 8.83
N HIS A 164 1.14 -2.85 8.35
CA HIS A 164 1.49 -3.49 7.09
C HIS A 164 2.89 -4.10 7.15
N GLU A 165 3.16 -5.03 6.24
CA GLU A 165 4.50 -5.58 6.06
C GLU A 165 5.29 -4.69 5.10
N LEU A 166 6.50 -4.29 5.51
CA LEU A 166 7.44 -3.56 4.66
C LEU A 166 8.57 -4.52 4.26
N ASN A 167 8.70 -4.76 2.96
CA ASN A 167 9.66 -5.71 2.41
C ASN A 167 10.97 -5.01 1.97
N PRO A 168 12.13 -5.71 2.00
CA PRO A 168 13.40 -5.17 1.52
C PRO A 168 13.39 -4.71 0.06
N ALA A 169 12.52 -5.33 -0.76
CA ALA A 169 12.40 -5.06 -2.18
C ALA A 169 11.67 -3.74 -2.54
N ASN A 170 11.13 -3.01 -1.56
CA ASN A 170 10.31 -1.81 -1.74
C ASN A 170 11.06 -0.58 -2.32
N LYS A 171 12.28 -0.75 -2.86
CA LYS A 171 12.98 0.26 -3.68
C LYS A 171 12.40 0.33 -5.11
N HIS A 172 11.86 -0.78 -5.60
CA HIS A 172 11.33 -0.88 -6.95
C HIS A 172 9.82 -0.66 -6.89
N LEU A 173 9.35 0.41 -7.54
CA LEU A 173 7.92 0.73 -7.62
C LEU A 173 7.49 0.62 -9.06
N GLN A 174 6.38 -0.10 -9.29
CA GLN A 174 5.77 -0.10 -10.62
C GLN A 174 5.35 1.33 -10.96
N PRO A 175 5.77 1.88 -12.12
CA PRO A 175 5.41 3.23 -12.52
C PRO A 175 3.91 3.33 -12.76
N GLY A 176 3.35 4.52 -12.54
CA GLY A 176 1.93 4.78 -12.78
C GLY A 176 1.48 6.12 -12.22
N GLN A 177 0.41 6.64 -12.81
CA GLN A 177 -0.22 7.88 -12.37
C GLN A 177 -0.76 7.73 -10.95
N ARG A 178 -0.70 8.79 -10.16
CA ARG A 178 -1.31 8.83 -8.83
C ARG A 178 -2.84 8.72 -8.95
N PRO A 179 -3.49 7.78 -8.25
CA PRO A 179 -4.95 7.66 -8.26
C PRO A 179 -5.61 8.65 -7.30
N ASN A 180 -6.94 8.78 -7.43
CA ASN A 180 -7.77 9.50 -6.47
C ASN A 180 -8.00 8.65 -5.22
N PHE A 181 -8.25 9.31 -4.09
CA PHE A 181 -8.63 8.61 -2.87
C PHE A 181 -10.08 8.11 -2.93
N VAL A 182 -10.34 6.97 -2.30
CA VAL A 182 -11.65 6.32 -2.23
C VAL A 182 -12.11 6.22 -0.79
N GLU A 183 -13.38 6.58 -0.54
CA GLU A 183 -13.98 6.61 0.80
C GLU A 183 -14.35 5.22 1.31
N GLY A 184 -14.82 4.34 0.42
CA GLY A 184 -15.40 3.06 0.84
C GLY A 184 -16.66 3.29 1.67
N ASN A 185 -16.95 2.39 2.61
CA ASN A 185 -18.21 2.40 3.37
C ASN A 185 -18.04 2.82 4.84
N LEU A 186 -16.83 3.16 5.29
CA LEU A 186 -16.52 3.38 6.71
C LEU A 186 -16.87 4.77 7.24
N PHE A 187 -17.09 5.74 6.35
CA PHE A 187 -17.28 7.15 6.72
C PHE A 187 -18.76 7.59 6.71
N GLY A 188 -19.69 6.63 6.60
CA GLY A 188 -21.13 6.91 6.60
C GLY A 188 -21.53 7.96 5.55
N LYS A 189 -22.04 9.11 6.01
CA LYS A 189 -22.44 10.23 5.15
C LYS A 189 -21.36 11.30 4.97
N VAL A 190 -20.23 11.17 5.67
CA VAL A 190 -19.14 12.15 5.62
C VAL A 190 -18.39 11.99 4.30
N ARG A 191 -18.39 13.08 3.53
CA ARG A 191 -17.67 13.18 2.26
C ARG A 191 -16.23 13.59 2.54
N MET A 192 -15.38 12.62 2.91
CA MET A 192 -13.97 12.85 3.23
C MET A 192 -13.26 13.70 2.17
N SER A 193 -13.54 13.47 0.89
CA SER A 193 -12.97 14.25 -0.21
C SER A 193 -13.25 15.76 -0.14
N GLU A 194 -14.40 16.16 0.38
CA GLU A 194 -14.76 17.57 0.57
C GLU A 194 -13.99 18.20 1.73
N LEU A 195 -13.78 17.46 2.83
CA LEU A 195 -13.11 17.96 4.04
C LEU A 195 -11.68 18.44 3.77
N TYR A 196 -10.99 17.83 2.81
CA TYR A 196 -9.63 18.19 2.43
C TYR A 196 -9.52 19.36 1.45
N LYS A 197 -10.64 19.96 1.02
CA LYS A 197 -10.61 21.18 0.19
C LYS A 197 -10.22 22.37 1.07
N VAL A 198 -9.28 23.20 0.59
CA VAL A 198 -8.81 24.39 1.33
C VAL A 198 -9.97 25.32 1.73
N LYS A 199 -10.97 25.48 0.86
CA LYS A 199 -12.18 26.26 1.16
C LYS A 199 -12.92 25.69 2.38
N LYS A 200 -13.12 24.38 2.45
CA LYS A 200 -13.79 23.70 3.58
C LYS A 200 -12.97 23.79 4.87
N GLN A 201 -11.65 23.66 4.77
CA GLN A 201 -10.77 23.89 5.92
C GLN A 201 -10.84 25.33 6.42
N ALA A 202 -10.90 26.32 5.52
CA ALA A 202 -11.02 27.73 5.90
C ALA A 202 -12.35 28.02 6.60
N GLU A 203 -13.47 27.51 6.07
CA GLU A 203 -14.79 27.56 6.71
C GLU A 203 -14.72 26.95 8.12
N ARG A 204 -14.18 25.73 8.24
CA ARG A 204 -14.07 25.02 9.51
C ARG A 204 -13.22 25.76 10.53
N LEU A 205 -12.04 26.23 10.16
CA LEU A 205 -11.14 26.95 11.07
C LEU A 205 -11.75 28.28 11.53
N ASN A 206 -12.43 29.03 10.65
CA ASN A 206 -13.08 30.27 11.04
C ASN A 206 -14.26 30.04 12.00
N ASN A 207 -14.99 28.93 11.84
CA ASN A 207 -16.07 28.57 12.76
C ASN A 207 -15.53 28.21 14.15
N VAL A 208 -14.43 27.46 14.22
CA VAL A 208 -13.86 26.97 15.49
C VAL A 208 -13.04 28.05 16.21
N LEU A 209 -12.25 28.84 15.47
CA LEU A 209 -11.25 29.76 16.01
C LEU A 209 -11.69 31.23 15.97
N GLY A 210 -12.73 31.54 15.20
CA GLY A 210 -13.23 32.89 14.98
C GLY A 210 -12.89 33.44 13.59
N ALA A 211 -13.55 34.54 13.22
CA ALA A 211 -13.46 35.13 11.89
C ALA A 211 -12.01 35.41 11.47
N ASN A 212 -11.68 35.10 10.21
CA ASN A 212 -10.38 35.30 9.56
C ASN A 212 -9.18 34.51 10.14
N MET A 213 -9.38 33.65 11.15
CA MET A 213 -8.31 32.81 11.69
C MET A 213 -7.74 31.83 10.67
N SER A 214 -8.52 31.45 9.65
CA SER A 214 -8.03 30.64 8.53
C SER A 214 -6.83 31.28 7.81
N ASN A 215 -6.76 32.61 7.75
CA ASN A 215 -5.69 33.32 7.03
C ASN A 215 -4.35 33.28 7.76
N ILE A 216 -4.36 32.96 9.05
CA ILE A 216 -3.15 32.78 9.88
C ILE A 216 -2.57 31.39 9.68
N TYR A 217 -3.42 30.37 9.63
CA TYR A 217 -3.01 28.96 9.64
C TYR A 217 -2.95 28.30 8.26
N LEU A 218 -3.73 28.80 7.29
CA LEU A 218 -3.77 28.26 5.93
C LEU A 218 -3.04 29.16 4.95
N SER A 219 -2.38 28.53 3.99
CA SER A 219 -1.81 29.19 2.82
C SER A 219 -1.83 28.26 1.62
N LYS A 220 -1.34 28.73 0.47
CA LYS A 220 -1.14 27.88 -0.71
C LYS A 220 -0.18 26.70 -0.45
N LYS A 221 0.73 26.82 0.53
CA LYS A 221 1.73 25.79 0.87
C LYS A 221 1.38 25.01 2.14
N GLN A 222 0.52 25.57 3.00
CA GLN A 222 0.17 25.00 4.30
C GLN A 222 -1.34 24.79 4.37
N PHE A 223 -1.75 23.53 4.32
CA PHE A 223 -3.12 23.07 4.45
C PHE A 223 -3.10 21.62 4.93
N LEU A 224 -4.23 21.10 5.39
CA LEU A 224 -4.33 19.71 5.79
C LEU A 224 -4.51 18.84 4.54
N SER A 225 -3.62 17.89 4.40
CA SER A 225 -3.58 16.91 3.32
C SER A 225 -3.97 15.53 3.85
N ARG A 226 -4.15 14.59 2.92
CA ARG A 226 -4.40 13.18 3.22
C ARG A 226 -3.05 12.50 3.48
N GLY A 227 -2.58 12.56 4.72
CA GLY A 227 -1.35 11.90 5.14
C GLY A 227 -1.58 10.40 5.18
N HIS A 228 -0.82 9.62 4.39
CA HIS A 228 -0.95 8.17 4.39
C HIS A 228 -0.36 7.59 5.70
N LEU A 229 -0.95 6.51 6.20
CA LEU A 229 -0.38 5.72 7.30
C LEU A 229 0.48 4.57 6.77
N ALA A 230 -0.01 3.83 5.78
CA ALA A 230 0.78 2.96 4.91
C ALA A 230 1.00 3.66 3.55
N PRO A 231 2.16 4.30 3.30
CA PRO A 231 2.37 5.11 2.12
C PRO A 231 2.43 4.26 0.84
N ARG A 232 2.02 4.84 -0.30
CA ARG A 232 2.10 4.21 -1.63
C ARG A 232 3.47 3.56 -1.91
N ALA A 233 4.55 4.20 -1.47
CA ALA A 233 5.92 3.75 -1.71
C ALA A 233 6.29 2.47 -0.93
N ASP A 234 5.42 1.99 -0.03
CA ASP A 234 5.60 0.74 0.67
C ASP A 234 4.90 -0.44 -0.07
N PHE A 235 4.42 -0.22 -1.29
CA PHE A 235 3.73 -1.22 -2.11
C PHE A 235 4.32 -1.27 -3.52
N LEU A 236 4.82 -2.43 -3.95
CA LEU A 236 5.56 -2.56 -5.22
C LEU A 236 4.61 -2.52 -6.42
N LEU A 237 3.60 -3.38 -6.39
CA LEU A 237 2.70 -3.61 -7.52
C LEU A 237 1.62 -2.53 -7.58
N ARG A 238 1.20 -2.17 -8.80
CA ARG A 238 0.25 -1.07 -9.01
C ARG A 238 -1.10 -1.31 -8.34
N ALA A 239 -1.58 -2.56 -8.29
CA ALA A 239 -2.80 -2.90 -7.54
C ALA A 239 -2.65 -2.56 -6.04
N GLU A 240 -1.54 -2.97 -5.41
CA GLU A 240 -1.28 -2.65 -4.00
C GLU A 240 -1.15 -1.14 -3.76
N GLN A 241 -0.41 -0.45 -4.64
CA GLN A 241 -0.29 1.00 -4.62
C GLN A 241 -1.66 1.69 -4.69
N GLN A 242 -2.62 1.17 -5.47
CA GLN A 242 -3.97 1.73 -5.57
C GLN A 242 -4.73 1.60 -4.26
N ALA A 243 -4.64 0.44 -3.61
CA ALA A 243 -5.31 0.19 -2.34
C ALA A 243 -4.82 1.09 -1.20
N SER A 244 -3.58 1.60 -1.28
CA SER A 244 -3.08 2.58 -0.30
C SER A 244 -3.86 3.92 -0.29
N PHE A 245 -4.60 4.24 -1.36
CA PHE A 245 -5.40 5.47 -1.48
C PHE A 245 -6.82 5.34 -0.90
N HIS A 246 -7.06 4.42 0.02
CA HIS A 246 -8.30 4.39 0.78
C HIS A 246 -8.25 5.42 1.93
N TYR A 247 -9.32 6.17 2.18
CA TYR A 247 -9.35 7.14 3.29
C TYR A 247 -9.15 6.53 4.69
N VAL A 248 -9.45 5.24 4.89
CA VAL A 248 -9.13 4.51 6.13
C VAL A 248 -7.61 4.42 6.36
N ASN A 249 -6.80 4.58 5.32
CA ASN A 249 -5.35 4.61 5.42
C ASN A 249 -4.80 6.04 5.56
N THR A 250 -5.62 6.98 6.04
CA THR A 250 -5.23 8.38 6.11
C THR A 250 -5.57 9.03 7.44
N ALA A 251 -4.81 10.06 7.77
CA ALA A 251 -5.19 11.06 8.76
C ALA A 251 -4.89 12.47 8.24
N PRO A 252 -5.58 13.52 8.75
CA PRO A 252 -5.24 14.90 8.41
C PRO A 252 -3.79 15.22 8.78
N GLN A 253 -2.99 15.64 7.80
CA GLN A 253 -1.59 15.98 8.03
C GLN A 253 -1.24 17.27 7.31
N TRP A 254 -0.59 18.19 8.03
CA TRP A 254 -0.11 19.44 7.45
C TRP A 254 0.81 19.15 6.26
N MET A 255 0.52 19.78 5.11
CA MET A 255 1.16 19.49 3.84
C MET A 255 2.70 19.59 3.89
N LEU A 256 3.23 20.59 4.60
CA LEU A 256 4.68 20.74 4.78
C LEU A 256 5.30 19.56 5.54
N GLY A 257 4.63 19.04 6.56
CA GLY A 257 5.09 17.85 7.29
C GLY A 257 4.96 16.58 6.44
N ASN A 258 3.81 16.39 5.78
CA ASN A 258 3.54 15.22 4.94
C ASN A 258 4.54 15.08 3.79
N ALA A 259 4.73 16.15 3.01
CA ALA A 259 5.61 16.14 1.85
C ALA A 259 7.09 16.44 2.18
N GLY A 260 7.39 16.80 3.43
CA GLY A 260 8.74 17.09 3.92
C GLY A 260 9.25 15.99 4.84
N ASP A 261 9.32 16.30 6.14
CA ASP A 261 9.97 15.44 7.14
C ASP A 261 9.37 14.04 7.23
N TRP A 262 8.05 13.92 7.06
CA TRP A 262 7.39 12.61 7.13
C TRP A 262 7.77 11.72 5.95
N ALA A 263 7.75 12.26 4.72
CA ALA A 263 8.22 11.54 3.54
C ALA A 263 9.71 11.14 3.66
N ALA A 264 10.55 12.01 4.24
CA ALA A 264 11.96 11.70 4.50
C ALA A 264 12.14 10.58 5.53
N LEU A 265 11.33 10.55 6.59
CA LEU A 265 11.32 9.47 7.59
C LEU A 265 10.92 8.13 6.96
N GLU A 266 9.84 8.11 6.19
CA GLU A 266 9.38 6.91 5.49
C GLU A 266 10.47 6.36 4.56
N GLU A 267 11.16 7.25 3.86
CA GLU A 267 12.25 6.92 2.94
C GLU A 267 13.51 6.41 3.66
N ALA A 268 13.84 6.98 4.82
CA ALA A 268 14.88 6.45 5.68
C ALA A 268 14.54 5.06 6.22
N LEU A 269 13.28 4.80 6.59
CA LEU A 269 12.85 3.49 7.06
C LEU A 269 12.98 2.43 5.96
N ARG A 270 12.49 2.68 4.74
CA ARG A 270 12.65 1.74 3.61
C ARG A 270 14.11 1.36 3.37
N ARG A 271 15.03 2.34 3.36
CA ARG A 271 16.47 2.07 3.24
C ARG A 271 17.01 1.23 4.39
N ARG A 272 16.52 1.44 5.62
CA ARG A 272 16.92 0.62 6.77
C ARG A 272 16.47 -0.83 6.62
N ILE A 273 15.23 -1.06 6.19
CA ILE A 273 14.68 -2.41 6.00
C ILE A 273 15.36 -3.13 4.85
N GLN A 274 15.70 -2.42 3.78
CA GLN A 274 16.53 -2.96 2.71
C GLN A 274 17.87 -3.48 3.24
N LYS A 275 18.59 -2.68 4.05
CA LYS A 275 19.86 -3.10 4.66
C LYS A 275 19.70 -4.27 5.63
N LEU A 276 18.54 -4.37 6.27
CA LEU A 276 18.22 -5.46 7.18
C LEU A 276 17.99 -6.79 6.45
N GLY A 277 17.61 -6.76 5.17
CA GLY A 277 17.47 -7.96 4.32
C GLY A 277 16.29 -8.86 4.68
N ARG A 278 15.41 -8.45 5.61
CA ARG A 278 14.19 -9.18 5.98
C ARG A 278 12.98 -8.24 6.10
N PRO A 279 11.76 -8.73 5.87
CA PRO A 279 10.55 -7.97 6.12
C PRO A 279 10.43 -7.57 7.59
N VAL A 280 9.72 -6.47 7.83
CA VAL A 280 9.31 -6.02 9.16
C VAL A 280 7.83 -5.66 9.15
N THR A 281 7.19 -5.80 10.30
CA THR A 281 5.84 -5.27 10.47
C THR A 281 5.94 -3.83 10.93
N VAL A 282 5.32 -2.91 10.18
CA VAL A 282 5.29 -1.48 10.50
C VAL A 282 3.92 -1.13 11.04
N TYR A 283 3.89 -0.35 12.11
CA TYR A 283 2.72 0.32 12.66
C TYR A 283 2.89 1.81 12.44
N THR A 284 1.91 2.44 11.81
CA THR A 284 1.86 3.89 11.67
C THR A 284 0.54 4.39 12.20
N GLY A 285 0.57 5.38 13.08
CA GLY A 285 -0.66 5.88 13.68
C GLY A 285 -0.59 7.33 14.11
N THR A 286 -1.67 7.74 14.77
CA THR A 286 -1.84 9.10 15.26
C THR A 286 -2.06 9.12 16.76
N HIS A 287 -1.68 10.22 17.41
CA HIS A 287 -1.85 10.37 18.85
C HIS A 287 -2.27 11.80 19.22
N LYS A 288 -3.31 11.87 20.06
CA LYS A 288 -3.98 13.11 20.52
C LYS A 288 -4.56 13.95 19.38
N VAL A 289 -5.42 14.90 19.75
CA VAL A 289 -5.96 15.92 18.83
C VAL A 289 -5.15 17.20 19.00
N MET A 290 -4.72 17.82 17.91
CA MET A 290 -4.01 19.08 17.95
C MET A 290 -4.93 20.21 18.37
N THR A 291 -4.34 21.28 18.91
CA THR A 291 -5.06 22.51 19.22
C THR A 291 -4.44 23.71 18.50
N LEU A 292 -5.27 24.70 18.14
CA LEU A 292 -4.83 26.01 17.64
C LEU A 292 -5.46 27.12 18.48
N ALA A 293 -4.80 28.27 18.56
CA ALA A 293 -5.30 29.41 19.32
C ALA A 293 -6.48 30.07 18.58
N ASP A 294 -7.55 30.40 19.31
CA ASP A 294 -8.65 31.24 18.82
C ASP A 294 -8.26 32.73 18.81
N THR A 295 -9.17 33.60 18.35
CA THR A 295 -8.97 35.06 18.35
C THR A 295 -8.67 35.68 19.73
N ARG A 296 -8.88 34.94 20.82
CA ARG A 296 -8.60 35.34 22.21
C ARG A 296 -7.42 34.58 22.80
N GLY A 297 -6.64 33.86 21.99
CA GLY A 297 -5.49 33.09 22.43
C GLY A 297 -5.83 31.77 23.13
N ARG A 298 -7.10 31.34 23.15
CA ARG A 298 -7.51 30.09 23.82
C ARG A 298 -7.32 28.92 22.86
N MET A 299 -6.65 27.87 23.32
CA MET A 299 -6.42 26.66 22.53
C MET A 299 -7.72 25.89 22.31
N LYS A 300 -8.05 25.60 21.04
CA LYS A 300 -9.23 24.84 20.61
C LYS A 300 -8.81 23.59 19.84
N PRO A 301 -9.40 22.42 20.13
CA PRO A 301 -9.13 21.20 19.38
C PRO A 301 -9.65 21.31 17.95
N ILE A 302 -8.91 20.75 16.99
CA ILE A 302 -9.25 20.84 15.58
C ILE A 302 -9.76 19.49 15.05
N TYR A 303 -10.94 19.53 14.47
CA TYR A 303 -11.60 18.44 13.75
C TYR A 303 -11.99 18.95 12.37
N LEU A 304 -11.87 18.11 11.34
CA LEU A 304 -12.23 18.53 9.99
C LEU A 304 -13.73 18.64 9.76
N ASP A 305 -14.55 17.99 10.58
CA ASP A 305 -16.00 18.05 10.51
C ASP A 305 -16.66 17.88 11.90
N GLU A 306 -17.98 17.94 11.93
CA GLU A 306 -18.82 17.63 13.09
C GLU A 306 -19.94 16.64 12.71
N ASP A 307 -20.34 15.78 13.65
CA ASP A 307 -21.51 14.94 13.50
C ASP A 307 -22.83 15.73 13.69
N VAL A 308 -23.97 15.04 13.58
CA VAL A 308 -25.31 15.64 13.74
C VAL A 308 -25.57 16.20 15.15
N ASN A 309 -24.76 15.84 16.14
CA ASN A 309 -24.84 16.29 17.52
C ASN A 309 -23.80 17.36 17.86
N ASN A 310 -23.08 17.88 16.84
CA ASN A 310 -21.95 18.80 16.96
C ASN A 310 -20.74 18.22 17.70
N ASN A 311 -20.56 16.90 17.73
CA ASN A 311 -19.30 16.29 18.17
C ASN A 311 -18.29 16.34 17.04
N GLY A 312 -17.03 16.69 17.35
CA GLY A 312 -15.97 16.73 16.36
C GLY A 312 -15.64 15.34 15.80
N VAL A 313 -15.58 15.22 14.48
CA VAL A 313 -15.17 14.00 13.77
C VAL A 313 -14.03 14.31 12.79
N VAL A 314 -13.28 13.28 12.40
CA VAL A 314 -12.06 13.38 11.61
C VAL A 314 -11.05 14.31 12.33
N PRO A 315 -10.54 13.91 13.50
CA PRO A 315 -9.62 14.70 14.30
C PRO A 315 -8.35 15.03 13.53
N VAL A 316 -7.84 16.25 13.72
CA VAL A 316 -6.51 16.61 13.25
C VAL A 316 -5.51 16.21 14.32
N PRO A 317 -4.64 15.23 14.07
CA PRO A 317 -3.77 14.66 15.08
C PRO A 317 -2.67 15.63 15.52
N LEU A 318 -2.31 15.57 16.80
CA LEU A 318 -1.16 16.32 17.33
C LEU A 318 0.17 15.65 16.97
N TYR A 319 0.20 14.32 16.98
CA TYR A 319 1.39 13.55 16.62
C TYR A 319 1.07 12.45 15.62
N PHE A 320 2.02 12.19 14.73
CA PHE A 320 2.14 10.95 13.99
C PHE A 320 3.28 10.13 14.60
N TYR A 321 3.13 8.81 14.63
CA TYR A 321 4.19 7.91 15.06
C TYR A 321 4.35 6.76 14.07
N LYS A 322 5.56 6.18 14.03
CA LYS A 322 5.85 4.96 13.29
C LYS A 322 6.73 4.05 14.15
N VAL A 323 6.33 2.79 14.29
CA VAL A 323 7.02 1.74 15.05
C VAL A 323 7.20 0.54 14.13
N ASN A 324 8.33 -0.16 14.19
CA ASN A 324 8.57 -1.36 13.40
C ASN A 324 9.11 -2.49 14.28
N ILE A 325 8.66 -3.72 14.03
CA ILE A 325 9.02 -4.94 14.78
C ILE A 325 9.68 -5.95 13.84
#